data_AF-A0A509LEF6-F1
#
_entry.id   AF-A0A509LEF6-F1
#
_cell.length_a   1.000
_cell.length_b   1.000
_cell.length_c   1.000
_cell.angle_alpha   90.00
_cell.angle_beta   90.00
_cell.angle_gamma   90.00
#
_symmetry.space_group_name_H-M   'P 1'
#
loop_
_entity.id
_entity.type
_entity.pdbx_description
1 polymer ?
#
loop_
_entity_poly.entity_id
_entity_poly.type
_entity_poly.pdbx_seq_one_letter_code
_entity_poly.pdbx_strand_id
1 'polypeptide(L)'
;MKLIEWEVSEDSYQEQIIIPKEIRDLAGEEGISTEVKQKTAVEILNLNTGESYSGRLAITGTNQLYLPVEIQKMLKGSGQIRIRLL
;
A
#
# COMPACT_ATOMS: atom_id res chain seq x y z
N MET A 1 -7.15 -1.33 -17.73
CA MET A 1 -6.60 -1.31 -16.37
C MET A 1 -5.81 -0.03 -16.20
N LYS A 2 -6.37 0.93 -15.46
CA LYS A 2 -5.62 2.11 -15.03
C LYS A 2 -4.55 1.68 -14.01
N LEU A 3 -3.41 2.35 -14.01
CA LEU A 3 -2.40 2.18 -12.97
C LEU A 3 -2.91 2.87 -11.69
N ILE A 4 -3.20 2.08 -10.65
CA ILE A 4 -3.62 2.58 -9.35
C ILE A 4 -2.41 2.49 -8.42
N GLU A 5 -1.55 3.49 -8.48
CA GLU A 5 -0.31 3.54 -7.70
C GLU A 5 -0.07 4.92 -7.11
N TRP A 6 0.64 4.97 -5.98
CA TRP A 6 1.10 6.20 -5.34
C TRP A 6 2.40 5.96 -4.59
N GLU A 7 3.10 7.05 -4.31
CA GLU A 7 4.36 7.04 -3.56
C GLU A 7 4.14 7.57 -2.14
N VAL A 8 4.87 7.00 -1.20
CA VAL A 8 4.84 7.37 0.22
C VAL A 8 6.27 7.56 0.68
N SER A 9 6.53 8.66 1.40
CA SER A 9 7.78 8.83 2.12
C SER A 9 7.73 7.98 3.40
N GLU A 10 8.61 6.98 3.47
CA GLU A 10 8.73 6.03 4.59
C GLU A 10 10.11 6.19 5.23
N ASP A 11 10.21 7.22 6.07
CA ASP A 11 11.38 7.50 6.91
C ASP A 11 11.24 6.90 8.33
N SER A 12 10.08 6.31 8.65
CA SER A 12 9.76 5.85 10.01
C SER A 12 8.83 4.64 9.99
N TYR A 13 9.05 3.74 10.94
CA TYR A 13 8.26 2.52 11.14
C TYR A 13 6.76 2.85 11.20
N GLN A 14 6.03 2.51 10.14
CA GLN A 14 4.59 2.70 10.04
C GLN A 14 3.87 1.35 9.97
N GLU A 15 2.98 1.12 10.93
CA GLU A 15 2.13 -0.08 10.93
C GLU A 15 1.01 0.00 9.88
N GLN A 16 0.70 1.21 9.41
CA GLN A 16 -0.42 1.49 8.54
C GLN A 16 -0.08 2.59 7.52
N ILE A 17 -0.49 2.38 6.27
CA ILE A 17 -0.32 3.39 5.21
C ILE A 17 -1.68 3.86 4.73
N ILE A 18 -1.87 5.18 4.68
CA ILE A 18 -3.08 5.78 4.14
C ILE A 18 -3.20 5.50 2.64
N ILE A 19 -4.34 4.97 2.22
CA ILE A 19 -4.71 4.94 0.80
C ILE A 19 -5.37 6.29 0.49
N PRO A 20 -4.77 7.14 -0.36
CA PRO A 20 -5.34 8.44 -0.70
C PRO A 20 -6.75 8.30 -1.27
N LYS A 21 -7.61 9.30 -1.03
CA LYS A 21 -9.00 9.24 -1.50
C LYS A 21 -9.08 9.04 -3.01
N GLU A 22 -8.27 9.74 -3.79
CA GLU A 22 -8.21 9.64 -5.25
C GLU A 22 -7.86 8.21 -5.70
N ILE A 23 -6.93 7.54 -5.01
CA ILE A 23 -6.57 6.15 -5.28
C ILE A 23 -7.73 5.20 -4.96
N ARG A 24 -8.47 5.44 -3.87
CA ARG A 24 -9.67 4.63 -3.54
C ARG A 24 -10.79 4.81 -4.55
N ASP A 25 -11.01 6.05 -4.99
CA ASP A 25 -12.03 6.37 -5.99
C ASP A 25 -11.67 5.68 -7.33
N LEU A 26 -10.41 5.77 -7.77
CA LEU A 26 -9.90 5.05 -8.96
C LEU A 26 -10.00 3.52 -8.81
N ALA A 27 -9.67 2.98 -7.63
CA ALA A 27 -9.81 1.56 -7.35
C ALA A 27 -11.27 1.11 -7.46
N GLY A 28 -12.21 1.91 -6.96
CA GLY A 28 -13.63 1.67 -7.09
C GLY A 28 -14.11 1.64 -8.55
N GLU A 29 -13.62 2.57 -9.39
CA GLU A 29 -13.92 2.57 -10.84
C GLU A 29 -13.47 1.28 -11.54
N GLU A 30 -12.33 0.71 -11.13
CA GLU A 30 -11.78 -0.52 -11.69
C GLU A 30 -12.31 -1.79 -10.99
N GLY A 31 -13.25 -1.67 -10.05
CA GLY A 31 -13.85 -2.80 -9.33
C GLY A 31 -12.99 -3.39 -8.21
N ILE A 32 -11.92 -2.71 -7.80
CA ILE A 32 -11.07 -3.10 -6.68
C ILE A 32 -11.69 -2.55 -5.39
N SER A 33 -12.19 -3.44 -4.53
CA SER A 33 -12.75 -3.01 -3.25
C SER A 33 -11.64 -2.53 -2.32
N THR A 34 -11.73 -1.25 -1.94
CA THR A 34 -10.90 -0.64 -0.90
C THR A 34 -11.66 -0.51 0.43
N GLU A 35 -12.69 -1.34 0.63
CA GLU A 35 -13.56 -1.28 1.81
C GLU A 35 -12.92 -1.86 3.08
N VAL A 36 -13.38 -1.36 4.22
CA VAL A 36 -12.98 -1.78 5.56
C VAL A 36 -13.12 -3.30 5.75
N LYS A 37 -12.13 -3.92 6.42
CA LYS A 37 -12.07 -5.37 6.73
C LYS A 37 -11.94 -6.28 5.49
N GLN A 38 -11.75 -5.73 4.30
CA GLN A 38 -11.37 -6.51 3.13
C GLN A 38 -9.85 -6.65 3.00
N LYS A 39 -9.41 -7.53 2.10
CA LYS A 39 -8.01 -7.66 1.70
C LYS A 39 -7.85 -7.33 0.22
N THR A 40 -7.07 -6.30 -0.07
CA THR A 40 -6.74 -5.92 -1.45
C THR A 40 -5.39 -6.49 -1.86
N ALA A 41 -5.25 -6.86 -3.12
CA ALA A 41 -3.95 -7.19 -3.70
C ALA A 41 -3.13 -5.91 -3.83
N VAL A 42 -1.88 -5.98 -3.40
CA VAL A 42 -0.94 -4.87 -3.43
C VAL A 42 0.43 -5.32 -3.89
N GLU A 43 1.14 -4.39 -4.49
CA GLU A 43 2.58 -4.44 -4.71
C GLU A 43 3.22 -3.24 -4.02
N ILE A 44 4.27 -3.47 -3.24
CA ILE A 44 5.03 -2.43 -2.55
C ILE A 44 6.47 -2.55 -3.02
N LEU A 45 7.01 -1.47 -3.56
CA LEU A 45 8.39 -1.37 -4.04
C LEU A 45 9.14 -0.36 -3.18
N ASN A 46 10.24 -0.79 -2.57
CA ASN A 46 11.21 0.11 -1.96
C ASN A 46 12.03 0.77 -3.08
N LEU A 47 11.89 2.08 -3.27
CA LEU A 47 12.56 2.79 -4.36
C LEU A 47 14.07 2.98 -4.13
N ASN A 48 14.53 2.79 -2.89
CA ASN A 48 15.94 2.91 -2.53
C ASN A 48 16.67 1.56 -2.63
N THR A 49 16.10 0.47 -2.10
CA THR A 49 16.74 -0.86 -2.14
C THR A 49 16.36 -1.69 -3.36
N GLY A 50 15.25 -1.36 -4.03
CA GLY A 50 14.69 -2.15 -5.13
C GLY A 50 13.95 -3.42 -4.67
N GLU A 51 13.88 -3.68 -3.35
CA GLU A 51 13.10 -4.78 -2.82
C GLU A 51 11.61 -4.58 -3.08
N SER A 52 10.92 -5.66 -3.43
CA SER A 52 9.48 -5.64 -3.64
C SER A 52 8.76 -6.70 -2.83
N TYR A 53 7.54 -6.35 -2.43
CA TYR A 53 6.59 -7.25 -1.82
C TYR A 53 5.31 -7.26 -2.66
N SER A 54 4.80 -8.43 -2.97
CA SER A 54 3.50 -8.61 -3.63
C SER A 54 2.65 -9.55 -2.80
N GLY A 55 1.42 -9.15 -2.48
CA GLY A 55 0.55 -9.96 -1.64
C GLY A 55 -0.78 -9.30 -1.37
N ARG A 56 -1.58 -9.90 -0.47
CA ARG A 56 -2.87 -9.32 -0.07
C ARG A 56 -2.76 -8.70 1.32
N LEU A 57 -3.01 -7.40 1.42
CA LEU A 57 -2.99 -6.67 2.69
C LEU A 57 -4.39 -6.29 3.13
N ALA A 58 -4.60 -6.29 4.44
CA ALA A 58 -5.87 -5.92 5.04
C ALA A 58 -6.06 -4.41 5.01
N ILE A 59 -7.30 -3.98 4.76
CA ILE A 59 -7.72 -2.59 4.85
C ILE A 59 -8.35 -2.37 6.23
N THR A 60 -7.77 -1.44 6.99
CA THR A 60 -8.23 -1.10 8.35
C THR A 60 -9.53 -0.29 8.32
N GLY A 61 -10.13 -0.08 9.50
CA GLY A 61 -11.36 0.71 9.66
C GLY A 61 -11.28 2.17 9.21
N THR A 62 -10.06 2.65 8.97
CA THR A 62 -9.72 4.02 8.56
C THR A 62 -9.25 4.09 7.10
N ASN A 63 -9.50 3.05 6.30
CA ASN A 63 -9.07 2.93 4.90
C ASN A 63 -7.54 3.01 4.72
N GLN A 64 -6.81 2.39 5.65
CA GLN A 64 -5.35 2.30 5.60
C GLN A 64 -4.97 0.84 5.29
N LEU A 65 -3.87 0.64 4.57
CA LEU A 65 -3.25 -0.67 4.42
C LEU A 65 -2.53 -1.02 5.71
N TYR A 66 -2.90 -2.15 6.32
CA TYR A 66 -2.13 -2.73 7.41
C TYR A 66 -0.86 -3.37 6.87
N LEU A 67 0.29 -2.99 7.43
CA LEU A 67 1.59 -3.55 7.11
C LEU A 67 1.99 -4.60 8.16
N PRO A 68 2.12 -5.89 7.81
CA PRO A 68 2.73 -6.87 8.68
C PRO A 68 4.19 -6.52 9.04
N VAL A 69 4.65 -7.00 10.20
CA VAL A 69 5.99 -6.71 10.74
C VAL A 69 7.12 -7.01 9.75
N GLU A 70 6.97 -8.04 8.91
CA GLU A 70 7.95 -8.41 7.88
C GLU A 70 8.11 -7.30 6.83
N ILE A 71 7.00 -6.73 6.37
CA ILE A 71 7.02 -5.60 5.42
C ILE A 71 7.58 -4.36 6.10
N GLN A 72 7.17 -4.08 7.33
CA GLN A 72 7.70 -2.91 8.05
C GLN A 72 9.23 -2.98 8.24
N LYS A 73 9.81 -4.19 8.36
CA LYS A 73 11.27 -4.37 8.37
C LYS A 73 11.91 -4.11 7.01
N MET A 74 11.29 -4.58 5.93
CA MET A 74 11.72 -4.31 4.55
C MET A 74 11.67 -2.81 4.23
N LEU A 75 10.65 -2.10 4.72
CA LEU A 75 10.45 -0.70 4.43
C LEU A 75 11.24 0.24 5.36
N LYS A 76 11.83 -0.27 6.43
CA LYS A 76 12.61 0.55 7.37
C LYS A 76 13.82 1.19 6.68
N GLY A 77 13.84 2.53 6.65
CA GLY A 77 14.93 3.29 6.04
C GLY A 77 14.86 3.32 4.50
N SER A 78 13.71 2.97 3.91
CA SER A 78 13.46 3.11 2.47
C SER A 78 13.58 4.55 2.02
N GLY A 79 13.17 5.51 2.86
CA GLY A 79 12.99 6.91 2.48
C GLY A 79 11.76 7.08 1.59
N GLN A 80 11.66 6.33 0.49
CA GLN A 80 10.52 6.37 -0.43
C GLN A 80 10.11 4.98 -0.89
N ILE A 81 8.81 4.76 -0.89
CA ILE A 81 8.19 3.50 -1.33
C ILE A 81 7.08 3.81 -2.34
N ARG A 82 6.87 2.91 -3.29
CA ARG A 82 5.76 2.96 -4.24
C ARG A 82 4.80 1.82 -3.95
N ILE A 83 3.51 2.13 -3.89
CA ILE A 83 2.45 1.17 -3.60
C ILE A 83 1.50 1.15 -4.79
N ARG A 84 1.14 -0.04 -5.22
CA ARG A 84 0.21 -0.28 -6.32
C ARG A 84 -0.89 -1.23 -5.87
N LEU A 85 -2.13 -0.92 -6.21
CA LEU A 85 -3.27 -1.84 -6.10
C LEU A 85 -3.39 -2.64 -7.40
N LEU A 86 -3.71 -3.93 -7.26
CA LEU A 86 -3.84 -4.89 -8.36
C LEU A 86 -5.28 -5.40 -8.50
#